data_AF-A0A0A9HQ26-F1
#
_entry.id   AF-A0A0A9HQ26-F1
#
_cell.length_a   1.000
_cell.length_b   1.000
_cell.length_c   1.000
_cell.angle_alpha   90.00
_cell.angle_beta   90.00
_cell.angle_gamma   90.00
#
_symmetry.space_group_name_H-M   'P 1'
#
loop_
_entity.id
_entity.type
_entity.pdbx_description
1 polymer ?
#
loop_
_entity_poly.entity_id
_entity_poly.type
_entity_poly.pdbx_seq_one_letter_code
_entity_poly.pdbx_strand_id
1 'polypeptide(L)' 'MNMPIPDNTFDAAYALQATCHAPDARGVYKEIYRVLKPGQYFALDEWCMTD' A
#
# COMPACT_ATOMS: atom_id res chain seq x y z
N MET A 1 -10.22 0.64 -5.56
CA MET A 1 -10.22 -0.39 -4.49
C MET A 1 -11.02 0.10 -3.29
N ASN A 2 -11.42 -0.80 -2.38
CA ASN A 2 -12.21 -0.44 -1.18
C ASN A 2 -11.89 -1.41 -0.03
N MET A 3 -10.88 -1.12 0.81
CA MET A 3 -10.57 -1.97 1.97
C MET A 3 -11.55 -1.65 3.12
N PRO A 4 -12.27 -2.64 3.69
CA PRO A 4 -13.18 -2.44 4.80
C PRO A 4 -12.42 -2.28 6.14
N ILE A 5 -11.41 -1.42 6.15
CA ILE A 5 -10.50 -1.17 7.27
C ILE A 5 -10.54 0.35 7.54
N PRO A 6 -10.68 0.79 8.80
CA PRO A 6 -10.65 2.22 9.15
C PRO A 6 -9.31 2.90 8.82
N ASP A 7 -9.35 4.23 8.70
CA ASP A 7 -8.16 5.06 8.57
C ASP A 7 -7.25 4.92 9.81
N ASN A 8 -5.94 5.09 9.63
CA ASN A 8 -4.96 5.12 10.74
C ASN A 8 -5.01 3.89 11.67
N THR A 9 -5.24 2.70 11.10
CA THR A 9 -5.36 1.45 11.86
C THR A 9 -3.99 0.85 12.22
N PHE A 10 -3.05 0.83 11.27
CA PHE A 10 -1.81 0.08 11.41
C PHE A 10 -0.60 0.96 11.73
N ASP A 11 0.31 0.42 12.55
CA ASP A 11 1.60 1.04 12.87
C ASP A 11 2.68 0.74 11.80
N ALA A 12 2.46 -0.23 10.92
CA ALA A 12 3.36 -0.52 9.80
C ALA A 12 2.60 -1.29 8.72
N ALA A 13 3.09 -1.22 7.48
CA ALA A 13 2.59 -2.01 6.36
C ALA A 13 3.77 -2.52 5.53
N TYR A 14 3.59 -3.68 4.89
CA TYR A 14 4.54 -4.20 3.91
C TYR A 14 3.80 -4.83 2.74
N ALA A 15 4.43 -4.80 1.57
CA ALA A 15 3.99 -5.56 0.40
C ALA A 15 5.19 -6.26 -0.23
N LEU A 16 5.02 -7.53 -0.57
CA LEU A 16 6.02 -8.35 -1.25
C LEU A 16 5.40 -8.86 -2.56
N GLN A 17 5.86 -8.33 -3.69
CA GLN A 17 5.49 -8.76 -5.04
C GLN A 17 3.97 -8.87 -5.25
N ALA A 18 3.21 -7.96 -4.63
CA ALA A 18 1.75 -8.03 -4.59
C ALA A 18 1.09 -6.85 -5.29
N THR A 19 1.66 -5.64 -5.19
CA THR A 19 1.01 -4.43 -5.71
C THR A 19 1.10 -4.34 -7.23
N CYS A 20 2.04 -5.06 -7.88
CA CYS A 20 2.11 -5.17 -9.34
C CYS A 20 0.89 -5.86 -9.96
N HIS A 21 0.17 -6.67 -9.19
CA HIS A 21 -1.07 -7.33 -9.63
C HIS A 21 -2.31 -6.45 -9.42
N ALA A 22 -2.18 -5.28 -8.78
CA ALA A 22 -3.31 -4.41 -8.57
C ALA A 22 -3.79 -3.82 -9.90
N PRO A 23 -5.10 -3.88 -10.22
CA PRO A 23 -5.65 -3.29 -11.44
C PRO A 23 -5.56 -1.76 -11.46
N ASP A 24 -5.37 -1.13 -10.30
CA ASP A 24 -5.14 0.30 -10.12
C ASP A 24 -4.01 0.51 -9.11
N ALA A 25 -2.80 0.75 -9.62
CA ALA A 25 -1.61 0.98 -8.82
C ALA A 25 -1.77 2.17 -7.86
N ARG A 26 -2.34 3.30 -8.34
CA ARG A 26 -2.57 4.47 -7.48
C ARG A 26 -3.58 4.17 -6.39
N GLY A 27 -4.61 3.40 -6.71
CA GLY A 27 -5.63 2.95 -5.77
C GLY A 27 -5.06 2.13 -4.62
N VAL A 28 -4.13 1.20 -4.89
CA VAL A 28 -3.48 0.40 -3.83
C VAL A 28 -2.60 1.22 -2.92
N TYR A 29 -1.75 2.09 -3.46
CA TYR A 29 -0.92 2.95 -2.61
C TYR A 29 -1.74 3.96 -1.80
N LYS A 30 -2.86 4.46 -2.34
CA LYS A 30 -3.78 5.34 -1.60
C LYS A 30 -4.41 4.64 -0.41
N GLU A 31 -4.85 3.40 -0.59
CA GLU A 31 -5.45 2.60 0.48
C GLU A 31 -4.41 2.22 1.55
N ILE A 32 -3.18 1.86 1.16
CA ILE A 32 -2.06 1.61 2.10
C ILE A 32 -1.78 2.86 2.94
N TYR A 33 -1.67 4.03 2.31
CA TYR A 33 -1.45 5.29 3.01
C TYR A 33 -2.60 5.62 3.98
N ARG A 34 -3.85 5.40 3.56
CA ARG A 34 -5.05 5.68 4.38
C ARG A 34 -5.08 4.85 5.67
N VAL A 35 -4.76 3.56 5.59
CA VAL A 35 -4.83 2.67 6.76
C VAL A 35 -3.61 2.75 7.67
N LEU A 36 -2.51 3.37 7.24
CA LEU A 36 -1.35 3.64 8.07
C LEU A 36 -1.60 4.85 8.97
N LYS A 37 -1.16 4.76 10.23
CA LYS A 37 -1.14 5.92 11.13
C LYS A 37 -0.16 7.00 10.61
N PRO A 38 -0.38 8.29 10.93
CA PRO A 38 0.49 9.36 10.46
C PRO A 38 1.93 9.15 10.97
N GLY A 39 2.90 9.30 10.07
CA GLY A 39 4.33 9.13 10.38
C GLY A 39 4.85 7.70 10.37
N GLN A 40 4.02 6.71 10.05
CA GLN A 40 4.44 5.31 9.94
C GLN A 40 5.01 4.95 8.58
N TYR A 41 5.74 3.83 8.54
CA TYR A 41 6.46 3.38 7.37
C TYR A 41 5.72 2.28 6.61
N PHE A 42 5.91 2.31 5.29
CA PHE A 42 5.54 1.25 4.36
C PHE A 42 6.81 0.67 3.73
N ALA A 43 6.99 -0.65 3.83
CA ALA A 43 8.06 -1.36 3.16
C ALA A 43 7.55 -2.04 1.87
N LEU A 44 8.30 -1.89 0.78
CA LEU A 44 7.92 -2.43 -0.53
C LEU A 44 9.07 -3.24 -1.11
N ASP A 45 8.79 -4.49 -1.45
CA ASP A 45 9.59 -5.32 -2.35
C ASP A 45 8.73 -5.61 -3.58
N GLU A 46 9.11 -5.10 -4.74
CA GLU A 46 8.30 -5.20 -5.96
C GLU A 46 9.18 -5.17 -7.20
N TRP A 47 8.67 -5.66 -8.32
CA TRP A 47 9.30 -5.47 -9.62
C TRP A 47 8.96 -4.06 -10.13
N CYS A 48 9.97 -3.34 -10.60
CA CYS A 48 9.78 -2.08 -11.30
C CYS A 48 10.23 -2.22 -12.76
N MET A 49 9.55 -1.48 -13.64
CA MET A 49 10.07 -1.23 -14.97
C MET A 49 10.95 0.03 -14.91
N THR A 50 12.10 -0.01 -15.54
CA THR A 50 13.12 1.05 -15.50
C THR A 50 13.08 2.00 -16.69
N ASP A 51 12.25 1.67 -17.68
CA ASP A 51 12.24 2.27 -19.01
C ASP A 51 11.08 3.26 -19.18
#